data_AF-A0A8S3IKY5-F1
#
_entry.id   AF-A0A8S3IKY5-F1
#
_cell.length_a   1.000
_cell.length_b   1.000
_cell.length_c   1.000
_cell.angle_alpha   90.00
_cell.angle_beta   90.00
_cell.angle_gamma   90.00
#
_symmetry.space_group_name_H-M   'P 1'
#
loop_
_entity.id
_entity.type
_entity.pdbx_description
1 polymer ?
#
loop_
_entity_poly.entity_id
_entity_poly.type
_entity_poly.pdbx_seq_one_letter_code
_entity_poly.pdbx_strand_id
1 'polypeptide(L)'
;MNATILAHIFTTLSNLQCLSFCPSSTWNNLLSFVNSSPGINSSTLLELDVHLVCFSDCLYILDGGFSNLHTLHIDIKCIKSSDLTDRNQGTLSIPNIKCFSVYCEQITNVYHEIIVPFLRRMSNLEKLSLNLDISVRNTFIDGNDLKQNIINHLSLLKRFEFHICSNIYNSNQIHLQSKEDIQHTFRDFKDDQVISYIDHFEEREWRL
;
A
#
# COMPACT_ATOMS: atom_id res chain seq x y z
N MET A 1 17.97 6.32 12.98
CA MET A 1 18.84 5.23 13.48
C MET A 1 19.91 4.92 12.43
N ASN A 2 21.18 4.77 12.82
CA ASN A 2 22.30 4.57 11.88
C ASN A 2 22.21 3.20 11.16
N ALA A 3 22.54 3.12 9.88
CA ALA A 3 22.59 1.90 9.06
C ALA A 3 23.41 0.77 9.73
N THR A 4 24.46 1.12 10.49
CA THR A 4 25.27 0.16 11.24
C THR A 4 24.51 -0.52 12.38
N ILE A 5 23.56 0.19 13.01
CA ILE A 5 22.72 -0.38 14.09
C ILE A 5 21.70 -1.34 13.49
N LEU A 6 21.12 -0.99 12.34
CA LEU A 6 20.26 -1.88 11.57
C LEU A 6 20.99 -3.16 11.17
N ALA A 7 22.22 -3.03 10.65
CA ALA A 7 23.10 -4.17 10.38
C ALA A 7 23.29 -5.07 11.57
N HIS A 8 23.56 -4.47 12.72
CA HIS A 8 23.72 -5.25 13.93
C HIS A 8 22.43 -5.96 14.32
N ILE A 9 21.28 -5.28 14.29
CA ILE A 9 19.97 -5.89 14.63
C ILE A 9 19.69 -7.10 13.72
N PHE A 10 19.81 -6.95 12.40
CA PHE A 10 19.53 -8.04 11.46
C PHE A 10 20.54 -9.19 11.51
N THR A 11 21.80 -8.92 11.85
CA THR A 11 22.84 -9.96 11.99
C THR A 11 22.80 -10.65 13.35
N THR A 12 22.31 -9.98 14.39
CA THR A 12 22.30 -10.50 15.77
C THR A 12 20.97 -11.20 16.11
N LEU A 13 19.86 -10.76 15.51
CA LEU A 13 18.53 -11.34 15.72
C LEU A 13 18.20 -12.35 14.61
N SER A 14 18.89 -13.49 14.59
CA SER A 14 18.72 -14.54 13.57
C SER A 14 17.29 -15.11 13.47
N ASN A 15 16.48 -14.97 14.52
CA ASN A 15 15.09 -15.46 14.59
C ASN A 15 14.04 -14.33 14.51
N LEU A 16 14.40 -13.14 14.02
CA LEU A 16 13.48 -12.02 13.92
C LEU A 16 12.39 -12.31 12.87
N GLN A 17 11.13 -12.45 13.34
CA GLN A 17 9.98 -12.74 12.48
C GLN A 17 9.14 -11.52 12.14
N CYS A 18 9.12 -10.52 13.02
CA CYS A 18 8.35 -9.30 12.88
C CYS A 18 9.24 -8.09 13.14
N LEU A 19 9.10 -7.07 12.31
CA LEU A 19 9.86 -5.83 12.44
C LEU A 19 8.97 -4.64 12.07
N SER A 20 8.91 -3.64 12.93
CA SER A 20 8.19 -2.38 12.68
C SER A 20 9.14 -1.19 12.76
N PHE A 21 9.06 -0.31 11.77
CA PHE A 21 9.81 0.93 11.66
C PHE A 21 8.89 2.13 11.80
N CYS A 22 9.00 2.80 12.95
CA CYS A 22 8.25 4.02 13.25
C CYS A 22 8.85 5.25 12.52
N PRO A 23 8.04 6.29 12.20
CA PRO A 23 8.44 7.39 11.34
C PRO A 23 9.62 8.16 11.93
N SER A 24 10.75 8.05 11.27
CA SER A 24 11.89 8.96 11.41
C SER A 24 12.75 8.84 10.16
N SER A 25 13.75 9.70 9.99
CA SER A 25 14.79 9.68 8.93
C SER A 25 15.59 8.37 8.78
N THR A 26 15.11 7.28 9.38
CA THR A 26 15.66 5.95 9.47
C THR A 26 15.49 5.14 8.17
N TRP A 27 14.55 5.47 7.29
CA TRP A 27 14.39 4.73 6.02
C TRP A 27 15.59 4.87 5.07
N ASN A 28 16.13 6.08 4.89
CA ASN A 28 17.37 6.28 4.11
C ASN A 28 18.55 5.46 4.67
N ASN A 29 18.54 5.18 5.98
CA ASN A 29 19.53 4.32 6.63
C ASN A 29 19.23 2.83 6.43
N LEU A 30 17.98 2.43 6.17
CA LEU A 30 17.61 1.06 5.82
C LEU A 30 17.90 0.76 4.34
N LEU A 31 17.59 1.66 3.41
CA LEU A 31 17.93 1.51 1.99
C LEU A 31 19.43 1.37 1.78
N SER A 32 20.22 2.26 2.39
CA SER A 32 21.68 2.17 2.35
C SER A 32 22.17 0.86 2.98
N PHE A 33 21.48 0.34 3.99
CA PHE A 33 21.78 -0.92 4.63
C PHE A 33 21.44 -2.16 3.78
N VAL A 34 20.23 -2.26 3.23
CA VAL A 34 19.79 -3.33 2.31
C VAL A 34 20.72 -3.39 1.09
N ASN A 35 21.13 -2.23 0.56
CA ASN A 35 22.04 -2.15 -0.58
C ASN A 35 23.52 -2.44 -0.23
N SER A 36 23.94 -2.28 1.03
CA SER A 36 25.36 -2.42 1.44
C SER A 36 25.70 -3.75 2.12
N SER A 37 24.70 -4.56 2.49
CA SER A 37 24.91 -5.90 3.06
C SER A 37 24.21 -6.96 2.20
N PRO A 38 24.87 -7.45 1.13
CA PRO A 38 24.33 -8.49 0.24
C PRO A 38 24.21 -9.90 0.88
N GLY A 39 24.09 -9.97 2.21
CA GLY A 39 24.03 -11.21 2.99
C GLY A 39 22.94 -11.24 4.07
N ILE A 40 22.09 -10.20 4.19
CA ILE A 40 20.89 -10.30 5.06
C ILE A 40 19.83 -11.05 4.29
N ASN A 41 20.02 -12.36 4.23
CA ASN A 41 18.95 -13.28 3.92
C ASN A 41 18.07 -13.35 5.17
N SER A 42 17.18 -12.38 5.39
CA SER A 42 16.20 -12.49 6.49
C SER A 42 15.10 -13.44 6.07
N SER A 43 15.49 -14.66 5.69
CA SER A 43 14.59 -15.79 5.46
C SER A 43 13.72 -16.09 6.68
N THR A 44 14.01 -15.50 7.83
CA THR A 44 13.18 -15.60 9.03
C THR A 44 12.13 -14.49 9.18
N LEU A 45 12.26 -13.37 8.45
CA LEU A 45 11.30 -12.26 8.54
C LEU A 45 10.03 -12.61 7.78
N LEU A 46 8.91 -12.62 8.49
CA LEU A 46 7.57 -12.95 7.98
C LEU A 46 6.68 -11.72 7.88
N GLU A 47 6.91 -10.72 8.74
CA GLU A 47 6.11 -9.51 8.86
C GLU A 47 7.00 -8.26 8.92
N LEU A 48 6.64 -7.27 8.10
CA LEU A 48 7.30 -5.98 8.05
C LEU A 48 6.24 -4.86 8.09
N ASP A 49 6.48 -3.89 8.95
CA ASP A 49 5.69 -2.67 9.07
C ASP A 49 6.63 -1.47 8.92
N VAL A 50 6.31 -0.58 7.98
CA VAL A 50 7.18 0.53 7.58
C VAL A 50 6.41 1.81 7.33
N HIS A 51 6.98 2.93 7.76
CA HIS A 51 6.54 4.25 7.35
C HIS A 51 7.49 4.85 6.31
N LEU A 52 6.97 5.19 5.13
CA LEU A 52 7.67 5.66 3.95
C LEU A 52 7.26 7.10 3.58
N VAL A 53 8.19 7.83 2.96
CA VAL A 53 7.92 9.21 2.51
C VAL A 53 7.33 9.20 1.10
N CYS A 54 7.82 8.33 0.22
CA CYS A 54 7.37 8.20 -1.16
C CYS A 54 7.18 6.73 -1.57
N PHE A 55 6.41 6.49 -2.62
CA PHE A 55 6.08 5.13 -3.05
C PHE A 55 7.28 4.35 -3.62
N SER A 56 8.24 5.02 -4.23
CA SER A 56 9.44 4.38 -4.80
C SER A 56 10.22 3.56 -3.76
N ASP A 57 10.22 4.01 -2.50
CA ASP A 57 10.81 3.31 -1.36
C ASP A 57 10.23 1.90 -1.14
N CYS A 58 8.93 1.72 -1.42
CA CYS A 58 8.25 0.44 -1.30
C CYS A 58 8.77 -0.57 -2.33
N LEU A 59 9.14 -0.12 -3.54
CA LEU A 59 9.64 -1.02 -4.58
C LEU A 59 10.98 -1.64 -4.17
N TYR A 60 11.83 -0.88 -3.49
CA TYR A 60 13.10 -1.38 -2.97
C TYR A 60 12.93 -2.40 -1.85
N ILE A 61 11.89 -2.28 -1.00
CA ILE A 61 11.57 -3.32 0.00
C ILE A 61 11.32 -4.64 -0.70
N LEU A 62 10.49 -4.62 -1.73
CA LEU A 62 10.09 -5.84 -2.41
C LEU A 62 11.21 -6.44 -3.27
N ASP A 63 12.15 -5.62 -3.74
CA ASP A 63 13.38 -6.08 -4.41
C ASP A 63 14.44 -6.60 -3.43
N GLY A 64 14.44 -6.07 -2.19
CA GLY A 64 15.53 -6.14 -1.22
C GLY A 64 15.80 -7.49 -0.53
N GLY A 65 15.31 -8.61 -1.07
CA GLY A 65 15.72 -9.95 -0.61
C GLY A 65 14.93 -10.55 0.56
N PHE A 66 13.76 -9.99 0.91
CA PHE A 66 12.84 -10.56 1.92
C PHE A 66 12.03 -11.75 1.38
N SER A 67 12.72 -12.84 1.02
CA SER A 67 12.14 -13.99 0.29
C SER A 67 10.98 -14.70 1.02
N ASN A 68 10.94 -14.65 2.35
CA ASN A 68 9.91 -15.29 3.18
C ASN A 68 8.91 -14.30 3.79
N LEU A 69 8.90 -13.05 3.33
CA LEU A 69 7.92 -12.06 3.78
C LEU A 69 6.52 -12.47 3.34
N HIS A 70 5.59 -12.54 4.29
CA HIS A 70 4.19 -12.90 4.06
C HIS A 70 3.24 -11.72 4.32
N THR A 71 3.62 -10.84 5.24
CA THR A 71 2.82 -9.70 5.68
C THR A 71 3.62 -8.42 5.52
N LEU A 72 3.04 -7.45 4.83
CA LEU A 72 3.65 -6.13 4.63
C LEU A 72 2.62 -5.03 4.93
N HIS A 73 2.93 -4.22 5.92
CA HIS A 73 2.18 -3.02 6.27
C HIS A 73 3.01 -1.80 5.88
N ILE A 74 2.39 -0.87 5.16
CA ILE A 74 3.04 0.34 4.70
C ILE A 74 2.17 1.54 5.05
N ASP A 75 2.78 2.50 5.71
CA ASP A 75 2.26 3.84 5.85
C ASP A 75 3.05 4.76 4.89
N ILE A 76 2.37 5.41 3.95
CA ILE A 76 3.01 6.26 2.94
C ILE A 76 2.46 7.67 3.05
N LYS A 77 3.35 8.62 3.36
CA LYS A 77 2.97 10.03 3.44
C LYS A 77 2.38 10.58 2.13
N CYS A 78 3.01 10.31 0.99
CA CYS A 78 2.48 10.80 -0.28
C CYS A 78 2.86 9.93 -1.48
N ILE A 79 1.94 9.84 -2.44
CA ILE A 79 2.15 9.18 -3.73
C ILE A 79 1.90 10.19 -4.85
N LYS A 80 2.95 10.43 -5.66
CA LYS A 80 2.97 11.51 -6.66
C LYS A 80 3.23 10.96 -8.05
N SER A 81 2.83 11.71 -9.07
CA SER A 81 3.10 11.35 -10.46
C SER A 81 4.60 11.26 -10.80
N SER A 82 5.47 11.90 -10.01
CA SER A 82 6.93 11.72 -10.12
C SER A 82 7.35 10.27 -9.90
N ASP A 83 6.60 9.52 -9.09
CA ASP A 83 6.90 8.14 -8.74
C ASP A 83 6.63 7.18 -9.93
N LEU A 84 5.97 7.66 -11.00
CA LEU A 84 5.79 6.94 -12.26
C LEU A 84 7.09 6.82 -13.08
N THR A 85 8.09 7.66 -12.81
CA THR A 85 9.32 7.72 -13.62
C THR A 85 10.32 6.60 -13.32
N ASP A 86 10.16 5.87 -12.21
CA ASP A 86 10.90 4.65 -11.90
C ASP A 86 10.37 3.45 -12.71
N ARG A 87 10.77 3.41 -13.98
CA ARG A 87 10.41 2.43 -15.02
C ARG A 87 10.82 0.97 -14.76
N ASN A 88 11.22 0.60 -13.55
CA ASN A 88 11.63 -0.78 -13.21
C ASN A 88 10.46 -1.66 -12.73
N GLN A 89 9.21 -1.23 -12.86
CA GLN A 89 8.04 -2.02 -12.46
C GLN A 89 7.87 -3.34 -13.24
N GLY A 90 8.47 -3.49 -14.41
CA GLY A 90 8.29 -4.66 -15.28
C GLY A 90 9.08 -5.92 -14.91
N THR A 91 10.11 -5.83 -14.07
CA THR A 91 11.04 -6.95 -13.78
C THR A 91 11.15 -7.32 -12.30
N LEU A 92 10.52 -6.55 -11.41
CA LEU A 92 10.55 -6.79 -9.97
C LEU A 92 9.77 -8.08 -9.64
N SER A 93 10.45 -9.06 -9.06
CA SER A 93 9.79 -10.24 -8.48
C SER A 93 9.20 -9.85 -7.13
N ILE A 94 7.88 -9.77 -7.02
CA ILE A 94 7.25 -9.50 -5.71
C ILE A 94 7.30 -10.81 -4.90
N PRO A 95 7.77 -10.78 -3.63
CA PRO A 95 7.70 -11.93 -2.74
C PRO A 95 6.28 -12.47 -2.59
N ASN A 96 6.14 -13.69 -2.05
CA ASN A 96 4.86 -14.36 -1.85
C ASN A 96 4.04 -13.74 -0.69
N ILE A 97 3.68 -12.47 -0.85
CA ILE A 97 2.91 -11.68 0.11
C ILE A 97 1.48 -12.19 0.11
N LYS A 98 0.99 -12.54 1.30
CA LYS A 98 -0.38 -12.98 1.56
C LYS A 98 -1.23 -11.87 2.18
N CYS A 99 -0.60 -11.00 2.97
CA CYS A 99 -1.27 -9.90 3.66
C CYS A 99 -0.58 -8.59 3.29
N PHE A 100 -1.32 -7.65 2.72
CA PHE A 100 -0.80 -6.34 2.36
C PHE A 100 -1.73 -5.26 2.88
N SER A 101 -1.16 -4.26 3.52
CA SER A 101 -1.87 -3.08 3.97
C SER A 101 -1.11 -1.84 3.51
N VAL A 102 -1.82 -0.88 2.93
CA VAL A 102 -1.27 0.45 2.66
C VAL A 102 -2.19 1.51 3.22
N TYR A 103 -1.63 2.39 4.04
CA TYR A 103 -2.20 3.68 4.37
C TYR A 103 -1.51 4.75 3.53
N CYS A 104 -2.27 5.66 2.94
CA CYS A 104 -1.73 6.79 2.21
C CYS A 104 -2.45 8.08 2.58
N GLU A 105 -1.73 8.98 3.26
CA GLU A 105 -2.26 10.29 3.70
C GLU A 105 -2.56 11.24 2.53
N GLN A 106 -1.85 11.09 1.40
CA GLN A 106 -1.97 11.97 0.25
C GLN A 106 -1.71 11.23 -1.06
N ILE A 107 -2.76 10.71 -1.67
CA ILE A 107 -2.69 10.19 -3.04
C ILE A 107 -3.19 11.25 -4.04
N THR A 108 -2.37 11.51 -5.05
CA THR A 108 -2.76 12.31 -6.21
C THR A 108 -3.64 11.47 -7.16
N ASN A 109 -4.08 12.00 -8.31
CA ASN A 109 -4.81 11.23 -9.34
C ASN A 109 -3.92 10.15 -10.01
N VAL A 110 -3.25 9.31 -9.24
CA VAL A 110 -2.24 8.33 -9.68
C VAL A 110 -2.54 6.92 -9.18
N TYR A 111 -3.71 6.71 -8.59
CA TYR A 111 -4.14 5.40 -8.08
C TYR A 111 -4.15 4.33 -9.18
N HIS A 112 -4.72 4.65 -10.34
CA HIS A 112 -4.82 3.72 -11.47
C HIS A 112 -3.46 3.41 -12.09
N GLU A 113 -2.51 4.34 -11.98
CA GLU A 113 -1.20 4.27 -12.60
C GLU A 113 -0.13 3.65 -11.68
N ILE A 114 -0.29 3.76 -10.35
CA ILE A 114 0.70 3.28 -9.37
C ILE A 114 0.15 2.12 -8.54
N ILE A 115 -0.96 2.32 -7.84
CA ILE A 115 -1.48 1.35 -6.87
C ILE A 115 -2.05 0.12 -7.58
N VAL A 116 -2.88 0.30 -8.60
CA VAL A 116 -3.53 -0.82 -9.32
C VAL A 116 -2.50 -1.75 -9.97
N PRO A 117 -1.52 -1.29 -10.77
CA PRO A 117 -0.53 -2.18 -11.39
C PRO A 117 0.35 -2.88 -10.35
N PHE A 118 0.66 -2.18 -9.25
CA PHE A 118 1.42 -2.74 -8.15
C PHE A 118 0.69 -3.89 -7.46
N LEU A 119 -0.58 -3.69 -7.08
CA LEU A 119 -1.40 -4.72 -6.45
C LEU A 119 -1.62 -5.93 -7.36
N ARG A 120 -1.82 -5.71 -8.67
CA ARG A 120 -1.98 -6.80 -9.65
C ARG A 120 -0.79 -7.76 -9.71
N ARG A 121 0.40 -7.33 -9.27
CA ARG A 121 1.60 -8.16 -9.22
C ARG A 121 1.68 -9.01 -7.94
N MET A 122 0.84 -8.76 -6.94
CA MET A 122 0.70 -9.57 -5.72
C MET A 122 -0.34 -10.69 -5.91
N SER A 123 -0.10 -11.59 -6.85
CA SER A 123 -1.09 -12.61 -7.25
C SER A 123 -1.48 -13.60 -6.14
N ASN A 124 -0.67 -13.73 -5.09
CA ASN A 124 -0.92 -14.63 -3.97
C ASN A 124 -1.61 -13.95 -2.77
N LEU A 125 -2.08 -12.72 -2.95
CA LEU A 125 -2.66 -11.94 -1.86
C LEU A 125 -3.98 -12.54 -1.37
N GLU A 126 -4.05 -12.84 -0.08
CA GLU A 126 -5.25 -13.36 0.59
C GLU A 126 -5.98 -12.28 1.38
N LYS A 127 -5.26 -11.26 1.88
CA LYS A 127 -5.80 -10.13 2.63
C LYS A 127 -5.24 -8.82 2.11
N LEU A 128 -6.13 -7.89 1.79
CA LEU A 128 -5.80 -6.54 1.34
C LEU A 128 -6.50 -5.51 2.21
N SER A 129 -5.75 -4.53 2.70
CA SER A 129 -6.29 -3.34 3.36
C SER A 129 -5.79 -2.08 2.65
N LEU A 130 -6.71 -1.26 2.14
CA LEU A 130 -6.41 0.01 1.47
C LEU A 130 -7.02 1.16 2.26
N ASN A 131 -6.20 2.02 2.84
CA ASN A 131 -6.67 3.26 3.44
C ASN A 131 -6.07 4.45 2.66
N LEU A 132 -6.91 5.20 1.96
CA LEU A 132 -6.49 6.17 0.95
C LEU A 132 -7.18 7.52 1.16
N ASP A 133 -6.39 8.57 1.37
CA ASP A 133 -6.83 9.96 1.39
C ASP A 133 -6.58 10.61 0.03
N ILE A 134 -7.65 10.83 -0.74
CA ILE A 134 -7.63 11.16 -2.17
C ILE A 134 -8.11 12.58 -2.40
N SER A 135 -7.34 13.37 -3.14
CA SER A 135 -7.83 14.65 -3.71
C SER A 135 -8.55 14.39 -5.03
N VAL A 136 -9.88 14.41 -5.01
CA VAL A 136 -10.71 14.06 -6.17
C VAL A 136 -10.78 15.23 -7.16
N ARG A 137 -9.88 15.23 -8.15
CA ARG A 137 -9.93 16.19 -9.26
C ARG A 137 -10.54 15.62 -10.53
N ASN A 138 -10.18 14.40 -10.94
CA ASN A 138 -10.57 13.89 -12.28
C ASN A 138 -11.03 12.42 -12.29
N THR A 139 -10.60 11.60 -11.33
CA THR A 139 -10.92 10.16 -11.26
C THR A 139 -11.45 9.84 -9.87
N PHE A 140 -12.63 9.22 -9.83
CA PHE A 140 -13.29 8.80 -8.60
C PHE A 140 -13.15 7.29 -8.46
N ILE A 141 -12.71 6.83 -7.28
CA ILE A 141 -12.63 5.40 -6.96
C ILE A 141 -13.98 4.98 -6.41
N ASP A 142 -14.69 4.19 -7.19
CA ASP A 142 -16.05 3.73 -6.90
C ASP A 142 -16.06 2.20 -6.68
N GLY A 143 -17.22 1.63 -6.30
CA GLY A 143 -17.32 0.19 -6.07
C GLY A 143 -16.98 -0.65 -7.31
N ASN A 144 -17.35 -0.18 -8.50
CA ASN A 144 -17.11 -0.90 -9.76
C ASN A 144 -15.63 -0.84 -10.14
N ASP A 145 -14.99 0.30 -9.94
CA ASP A 145 -13.56 0.49 -10.15
C ASP A 145 -12.75 -0.48 -9.30
N LEU A 146 -13.06 -0.55 -8.00
CA LEU A 146 -12.43 -1.51 -7.08
C LEU A 146 -12.67 -2.96 -7.50
N LYS A 147 -13.91 -3.31 -7.88
CA LYS A 147 -14.24 -4.67 -8.35
C LYS A 147 -13.44 -5.04 -9.60
N GLN A 148 -13.41 -4.15 -10.59
CA GLN A 148 -12.75 -4.39 -11.87
C GLN A 148 -11.24 -4.38 -11.76
N ASN A 149 -10.66 -3.43 -11.03
CA ASN A 149 -9.21 -3.21 -11.02
C ASN A 149 -8.47 -3.99 -9.94
N ILE A 150 -9.14 -4.34 -8.84
CA ILE A 150 -8.53 -5.05 -7.71
C ILE A 150 -9.09 -6.48 -7.60
N ILE A 151 -10.37 -6.62 -7.25
CA ILE A 151 -10.94 -7.92 -6.83
C ILE A 151 -10.86 -8.96 -7.95
N ASN A 152 -11.24 -8.59 -9.17
CA ASN A 152 -11.22 -9.51 -10.31
C ASN A 152 -9.82 -10.03 -10.66
N HIS A 153 -8.76 -9.35 -10.23
CA HIS A 153 -7.37 -9.73 -10.51
C HIS A 153 -6.74 -10.53 -9.37
N LEU A 154 -7.22 -10.38 -8.14
CA LEU A 154 -6.68 -11.03 -6.95
C LEU A 154 -7.54 -12.26 -6.62
N SER A 155 -7.36 -13.34 -7.39
CA SER A 155 -8.20 -14.54 -7.31
C SER A 155 -8.13 -15.30 -5.98
N LEU A 156 -7.07 -15.09 -5.19
CA LEU A 156 -6.90 -15.70 -3.86
C LEU A 156 -7.39 -14.79 -2.73
N LEU A 157 -7.91 -13.59 -3.03
CA LEU A 157 -8.33 -12.62 -2.04
C LEU A 157 -9.53 -13.14 -1.25
N LYS A 158 -9.32 -13.36 0.05
CA LYS A 158 -10.33 -13.83 1.01
C LYS A 158 -10.94 -12.68 1.78
N ARG A 159 -10.19 -11.60 1.97
CA ARG A 159 -10.63 -10.40 2.68
C ARG A 159 -10.08 -9.15 2.01
N PHE A 160 -10.97 -8.23 1.72
CA PHE A 160 -10.67 -6.92 1.20
C PHE A 160 -11.31 -5.86 2.10
N GLU A 161 -10.48 -5.03 2.70
CA GLU A 161 -10.92 -3.91 3.51
C GLU A 161 -10.44 -2.63 2.86
N PHE A 162 -11.31 -1.64 2.75
CA PHE A 162 -10.89 -0.34 2.26
C PHE A 162 -11.58 0.82 2.97
N HIS A 163 -10.81 1.88 3.15
CA HIS A 163 -11.24 3.18 3.63
C HIS A 163 -10.79 4.23 2.60
N ILE A 164 -11.74 4.94 2.00
CA ILE A 164 -11.43 5.99 1.02
C ILE A 164 -11.98 7.30 1.57
N CYS A 165 -11.10 8.23 1.91
CA CYS A 165 -11.46 9.61 2.20
C CYS A 165 -11.28 10.44 0.93
N SER A 166 -12.33 11.09 0.47
CA SER A 166 -12.31 11.91 -0.74
C SER A 166 -12.43 13.38 -0.40
N ASN A 167 -11.44 14.17 -0.80
CA ASN A 167 -11.51 15.63 -0.76
C ASN A 167 -12.01 16.15 -2.11
N ILE A 168 -13.21 16.73 -2.12
CA ILE A 168 -13.96 17.06 -3.32
C ILE A 168 -13.88 18.56 -3.59
N TYR A 169 -13.43 18.91 -4.78
CA TYR A 169 -13.41 20.28 -5.24
C TYR A 169 -14.80 20.69 -5.73
N ASN A 170 -15.32 21.83 -5.24
CA ASN A 170 -16.69 22.34 -5.47
C ASN A 170 -17.15 22.46 -6.94
N SER A 171 -16.26 22.30 -7.92
CA SER A 171 -16.58 22.29 -9.35
C SER A 171 -16.95 20.91 -9.91
N ASN A 172 -16.71 19.84 -9.16
CA ASN A 172 -16.88 18.47 -9.64
C ASN A 172 -18.22 17.91 -9.14
N GLN A 173 -19.25 17.95 -9.98
CA GLN A 173 -20.52 17.24 -9.76
C GLN A 173 -20.32 15.72 -9.93
N ILE A 174 -19.45 15.13 -9.11
CA ILE A 174 -19.28 13.69 -9.06
C ILE A 174 -20.46 13.14 -8.28
N HIS A 175 -21.16 12.14 -8.83
CA HIS A 175 -22.14 11.36 -8.10
C HIS A 175 -21.41 10.56 -7.01
N LEU A 176 -21.20 11.19 -5.85
CA LEU A 176 -20.58 10.55 -4.70
C LEU A 176 -21.48 9.40 -4.26
N GLN A 177 -20.92 8.19 -4.32
CA GLN A 177 -21.61 7.02 -3.80
C GLN A 177 -21.57 7.07 -2.26
N SER A 178 -22.70 6.76 -1.64
CA SER A 178 -22.74 6.48 -0.20
C SER A 178 -21.99 5.20 0.12
N LYS A 179 -21.71 4.96 1.40
CA LYS A 179 -21.15 3.69 1.87
C LYS A 179 -22.02 2.51 1.43
N GLU A 180 -23.34 2.66 1.51
CA GLU A 180 -24.32 1.65 1.15
C GLU A 180 -24.30 1.37 -0.35
N ASP A 181 -24.19 2.40 -1.19
CA ASP A 181 -24.08 2.26 -2.65
C ASP A 181 -22.81 1.47 -3.04
N ILE A 182 -21.67 1.80 -2.42
CA ILE A 182 -20.41 1.09 -2.68
C ILE A 182 -20.51 -0.35 -2.18
N GLN A 183 -20.97 -0.58 -0.95
CA GLN A 183 -21.12 -1.94 -0.42
C GLN A 183 -22.06 -2.78 -1.29
N HIS A 184 -23.10 -2.18 -1.86
CA HIS A 184 -24.01 -2.85 -2.77
C HIS A 184 -23.38 -3.33 -4.08
N THR A 185 -22.21 -2.81 -4.46
CA THR A 185 -21.45 -3.31 -5.62
C THR A 185 -20.86 -4.71 -5.36
N PHE A 186 -20.72 -5.08 -4.08
CA PHE A 186 -20.10 -6.33 -3.63
C PHE A 186 -21.12 -7.34 -3.09
N ARG A 187 -22.41 -7.24 -3.45
CA ARG A 187 -23.47 -8.18 -3.03
C ARG A 187 -23.20 -9.65 -3.38
N ASP A 188 -22.37 -9.90 -4.38
CA ASP A 188 -21.97 -11.25 -4.78
C ASP A 188 -20.93 -11.89 -3.82
N PHE A 189 -20.37 -11.09 -2.91
CA PHE A 189 -19.40 -11.50 -1.91
C PHE A 189 -20.10 -11.69 -0.55
N LYS A 190 -19.51 -12.51 0.32
CA LYS A 190 -20.01 -12.63 1.69
C LYS A 190 -19.77 -11.32 2.45
N ASP A 191 -20.64 -10.99 3.39
CA ASP A 191 -20.62 -9.71 4.13
C ASP A 191 -19.29 -9.43 4.85
N ASP A 192 -18.51 -10.46 5.19
CA ASP A 192 -17.21 -10.37 5.86
C ASP A 192 -16.00 -10.36 4.89
N GLN A 193 -16.23 -10.59 3.60
CA GLN A 193 -15.18 -10.60 2.59
C GLN A 193 -14.81 -9.21 2.10
N VAL A 194 -15.76 -8.28 2.03
CA VAL A 194 -15.52 -6.90 1.60
C VAL A 194 -16.07 -5.93 2.64
N ILE A 195 -15.18 -5.17 3.27
CA ILE A 195 -15.52 -4.17 4.27
C ILE A 195 -15.16 -2.79 3.73
N SER A 196 -16.12 -1.88 3.73
CA SER A 196 -15.97 -0.54 3.17
C SER A 196 -16.23 0.58 4.20
N TYR A 197 -15.42 1.62 4.12
CA TYR A 197 -15.59 2.90 4.79
C TYR A 197 -15.32 4.02 3.77
N ILE A 198 -16.22 4.97 3.64
CA ILE A 198 -16.07 6.07 2.69
C ILE A 198 -16.48 7.35 3.38
N ASP A 199 -15.60 8.33 3.33
CA ASP A 199 -15.85 9.67 3.86
C ASP A 199 -15.59 10.70 2.75
N HIS A 200 -16.48 11.68 2.65
CA HIS A 200 -16.43 12.73 1.62
C HIS A 200 -16.33 14.08 2.33
N PHE A 201 -15.31 14.86 2.01
CA PHE A 201 -15.05 16.15 2.62
C PHE A 201 -15.00 17.24 1.55
N GLU A 202 -15.68 18.36 1.79
CA GLU A 202 -15.48 19.56 0.98
C GLU A 202 -14.13 20.20 1.35
N GLU A 203 -13.39 20.73 0.37
CA GLU A 203 -12.03 21.29 0.57
C GLU A 203 -11.93 22.31 1.71
N ARG A 204 -13.04 22.99 2.04
CA ARG A 204 -13.10 23.99 3.11
C ARG A 204 -13.07 23.40 4.52
N GLU A 205 -13.51 22.15 4.70
CA GLU A 205 -13.60 21.51 6.01
C GLU A 205 -12.31 20.79 6.42
N TRP A 206 -11.38 20.58 5.49
CA TRP A 206 -10.13 19.82 5.71
C TRP A 206 -8.95 20.66 6.26
N ARG A 207 -9.09 21.99 6.36
CA ARG A 207 -8.01 22.89 6.81
C ARG A 207 -8.15 23.33 8.28
N LEU A 208 -8.97 22.66 9.07
CA LEU A 208 -9.16 22.88 10.51
C LEU A 208 -8.56 21.72 11.31
#